data_AF-A0A1G2D1V2-F1
#
_entry.id   AF-A0A1G2D1V2-F1
#
_cell.length_a   1.000
_cell.length_b   1.000
_cell.length_c   1.000
_cell.angle_alpha   90.00
_cell.angle_beta   90.00
_cell.angle_gamma   90.00
#
_symmetry.space_group_name_H-M   'P 1'
#
loop_
_entity.id
_entity.type
_entity.pdbx_description
1 polymer ?
#
loop_
_entity_poly.entity_id
_entity_poly.type
_entity_poly.pdbx_seq_one_letter_code
_entity_poly.pdbx_strand_id
1 'polypeptide(L)' 'MVTIQISDTKKIGQHHDLIAIPKSAYEKFLAWEKNYGSIREFIPTASEKRALARARKNFSKGAYSSFNTLRHELDSHR' A
#
# COMPACT_ATOMS: atom_id res chain seq x y z
N MET A 1 -6.93 -19.97 -21.33
CA MET A 1 -5.73 -19.37 -20.72
C MET A 1 -5.63 -17.94 -21.23
N VAL A 2 -5.35 -16.97 -20.37
CA VAL A 2 -5.19 -15.56 -20.76
C VAL A 2 -3.76 -15.14 -20.44
N THR A 3 -3.09 -14.47 -21.37
CA THR A 3 -1.76 -13.90 -21.19
C THR A 3 -1.90 -12.42 -20.87
N ILE A 4 -1.37 -12.00 -19.73
CA ILE A 4 -1.38 -10.58 -19.32
C ILE A 4 0.05 -10.06 -19.39
N GLN A 5 0.22 -8.89 -19.99
CA GLN A 5 1.48 -8.14 -20.01
C GLN A 5 1.50 -7.21 -18.80
N ILE A 6 2.52 -7.33 -17.95
CA ILE A 6 2.74 -6.44 -16.81
C ILE A 6 3.85 -5.47 -17.16
N SER A 7 3.53 -4.17 -17.16
CA SER A 7 4.47 -3.09 -17.43
C SER A 7 4.86 -2.43 -16.12
N ASP A 8 6.11 -2.57 -15.68
CA ASP A 8 6.62 -1.79 -14.55
C ASP A 8 6.87 -0.35 -15.03
N THR A 9 6.11 0.62 -14.50
CA THR A 9 6.11 2.03 -14.95
C THR A 9 7.47 2.73 -14.79
N LYS A 10 8.40 2.13 -14.02
CA LYS A 10 9.78 2.63 -13.86
C LYS A 10 10.78 2.09 -14.88
N LYS A 11 10.42 1.08 -15.66
CA LYS A 11 11.32 0.39 -16.60
C LYS A 11 10.60 0.08 -17.90
N ILE A 12 10.22 1.14 -18.61
CA ILE A 12 9.49 1.09 -19.90
C ILE A 12 10.27 0.33 -21.02
N GLY A 13 11.45 -0.21 -20.76
CA GLY A 13 12.35 -0.67 -21.82
C GLY A 13 12.78 -2.14 -21.85
N GLN A 14 12.77 -2.94 -20.77
CA GLN A 14 13.68 -4.10 -20.76
C GLN A 14 13.17 -5.50 -20.41
N HIS A 15 12.07 -5.72 -19.70
CA HIS A 15 11.57 -7.10 -19.55
C HIS A 15 10.05 -7.11 -19.45
N HIS A 16 9.39 -7.64 -20.48
CA HIS A 16 7.96 -7.90 -20.50
C HIS A 16 7.74 -9.34 -20.03
N ASP A 17 7.57 -9.52 -18.72
CA ASP A 17 7.26 -10.84 -18.18
C ASP A 17 5.81 -11.17 -18.51
N LEU A 18 5.62 -12.18 -19.37
CA LEU A 18 4.32 -12.72 -19.72
C LEU A 18 3.92 -13.76 -18.69
N ILE A 19 2.80 -13.52 -17.99
CA ILE A 19 2.25 -14.47 -17.03
C ILE A 19 1.00 -15.12 -17.64
N ALA A 20 0.97 -16.45 -17.63
CA ALA A 20 -0.19 -17.22 -18.03
C ALA A 20 -1.13 -17.40 -16.84
N ILE A 21 -2.38 -16.93 -16.98
CA ILE A 21 -3.39 -16.98 -15.91
C ILE A 21 -4.62 -17.76 -16.41
N PRO A 22 -5.23 -18.61 -15.56
CA PRO A 22 -6.51 -19.24 -15.88
C PRO A 22 -7.61 -18.22 -16.18
N LYS A 23 -8.43 -18.48 -17.20
CA LYS A 23 -9.46 -17.52 -17.66
C LYS A 23 -10.43 -17.14 -16.53
N SER A 24 -10.84 -18.10 -15.72
CA SER A 24 -11.73 -17.89 -14.58
C SER A 24 -11.16 -16.98 -13.49
N ALA A 25 -9.84 -17.00 -13.29
CA ALA A 25 -9.16 -16.12 -12.34
C ALA A 25 -9.11 -14.68 -12.87
N TYR A 26 -8.88 -14.52 -14.18
CA TYR A 26 -8.88 -13.21 -14.83
C TYR A 26 -10.28 -12.57 -14.83
N GLU A 27 -11.33 -13.33 -15.11
CA GLU A 27 -12.72 -12.84 -15.06
C GLU A 27 -13.11 -12.38 -13.66
N LYS A 28 -12.68 -13.09 -12.61
CA LYS A 28 -12.85 -12.68 -11.21
C LYS A 28 -12.11 -11.38 -10.90
N PHE A 29 -10.89 -11.24 -11.40
CA PHE A 29 -10.10 -10.02 -11.24
C PHE A 29 -10.77 -8.82 -11.92
N LEU A 30 -11.27 -8.96 -13.15
CA LEU A 30 -12.00 -7.90 -13.85
C LEU A 30 -13.30 -7.52 -13.15
N ALA A 31 -14.05 -8.51 -12.63
CA ALA A 31 -15.25 -8.25 -11.85
C ALA A 31 -14.93 -7.49 -10.56
N TRP A 32 -13.83 -7.85 -9.89
CA TRP A 32 -13.31 -7.14 -8.73
C TRP A 32 -12.88 -5.71 -9.09
N GLU A 33 -12.10 -5.51 -10.15
CA GLU A 33 -11.65 -4.19 -10.61
C GLU A 33 -12.82 -3.26 -10.94
N LYS A 34 -13.86 -3.78 -11.58
CA LYS A 34 -15.10 -3.04 -11.89
C LYS A 34 -15.86 -2.62 -10.63
N ASN A 35 -15.88 -3.49 -9.61
CA ASN A 35 -16.60 -3.24 -8.35
C ASN A 35 -15.84 -2.31 -7.40
N TYR A 36 -14.51 -2.42 -7.36
CA TYR A 36 -13.65 -1.64 -6.48
C TYR A 36 -13.00 -0.43 -7.16
N GLY A 37 -13.29 -0.23 -8.45
CA GLY A 37 -12.99 0.93 -9.26
C GLY A 37 -11.56 1.42 -9.10
N SER A 38 -10.62 0.89 -9.90
CA SER A 38 -9.20 1.31 -9.96
C SER A 38 -8.67 1.67 -8.58
N ILE A 39 -8.18 0.67 -7.82
CA ILE A 39 -7.56 0.84 -6.49
C ILE A 39 -6.91 2.21 -6.44
N ARG A 40 -7.56 3.18 -5.79
CA ARG A 40 -7.05 4.54 -5.77
C ARG A 40 -5.80 4.43 -4.94
N GLU A 41 -4.65 4.32 -5.61
CA GLU A 41 -3.37 4.12 -4.93
C GLU A 41 -3.32 5.17 -3.85
N PHE A 42 -3.01 4.76 -2.62
CA PHE A 42 -2.90 5.71 -1.54
C PHE A 42 -1.76 6.67 -1.91
N ILE A 43 -2.11 7.89 -2.33
CA ILE A 43 -1.15 8.94 -2.64
C ILE A 43 -0.94 9.72 -1.35
N PRO A 44 0.14 9.45 -0.58
CA PRO A 44 0.40 10.18 0.64
C PRO A 44 0.62 11.66 0.31
N THR A 45 -0.09 12.50 1.05
CA THR A 45 0.07 13.94 1.07
C THR A 45 1.47 14.34 1.55
N ALA A 46 1.88 15.58 1.26
CA ALA A 46 3.17 16.09 1.73
C ALA A 46 3.27 16.11 3.27
N SER A 47 2.16 16.34 3.98
CA SER A 47 2.10 16.29 5.43
C SER A 47 2.32 14.88 5.96
N GLU A 48 1.71 13.86 5.36
CA GLU A 48 1.88 12.45 5.75
C GLU A 48 3.31 11.96 5.52
N LYS A 49 3.93 12.32 4.39
CA LYS A 49 5.35 12.02 4.13
C LYS A 49 6.26 12.62 5.21
N ARG A 50 6.01 13.88 5.60
CA ARG A 50 6.76 14.55 6.69
C ARG A 50 6.47 13.91 8.05
N ALA A 51 5.23 13.53 8.32
CA ALA A 51 4.85 12.84 9.55
C ALA A 51 5.59 11.51 9.67
N LEU A 52 5.66 10.73 8.59
CA LEU A 52 6.40 9.47 8.56
C LEU A 52 7.91 9.68 8.77
N ALA A 53 8.50 10.70 8.14
CA ALA A 53 9.90 11.04 8.35
C ALA A 53 10.20 11.42 9.82
N ARG A 54 9.31 12.19 10.45
CA ARG A 54 9.41 12.51 11.88
C ARG A 54 9.26 11.27 12.75
N ALA A 55 8.28 10.41 12.45
CA ALA A 55 8.07 9.16 13.18
C ALA A 55 9.32 8.27 13.15
N ARG A 56 9.94 8.12 11.98
CA ARG A 56 11.21 7.37 11.82
C ARG A 56 12.34 7.95 12.66
N LYS A 57 12.49 9.29 12.67
CA LYS A 57 13.51 9.99 13.47
C LYS A 57 13.25 9.86 14.97
N ASN A 58 11.98 9.89 15.39
CA ASN A 58 11.60 9.73 16.79
C ASN A 58 11.84 8.30 17.26
N PHE A 59 11.50 7.31 16.43
CA PHE A 59 11.75 5.90 16.69
C PHE A 59 13.25 5.60 16.87
N SER A 60 14.12 6.13 15.99
CA SER A 60 15.57 5.92 16.11
C SER A 60 16.18 6.57 17.36
N LYS A 61 15.53 7.60 17.90
CA LYS A 61 15.92 8.25 19.16
C LYS A 61 15.32 7.59 20.41
N GLY A 62 14.54 6.53 20.26
CA GLY A 62 13.79 5.92 21.36
C GLY A 62 12.60 6.75 21.85
N ALA A 63 12.25 7.83 21.14
CA ALA A 63 11.15 8.72 21.49
C ALA A 63 9.83 8.20 20.87
N TYR A 64 9.35 7.05 21.32
CA TYR A 64 8.08 6.47 20.89
C TYR A 64 7.26 6.00 22.09
N SER A 65 5.94 6.13 22.01
CA SER A 65 5.04 5.58 23.02
C SER A 65 4.73 4.12 22.71
N SER A 66 4.75 3.27 23.72
CA SER A 66 4.30 1.88 23.57
C SER A 66 2.78 1.83 23.48
N PHE A 67 2.23 0.75 22.93
CA PHE A 67 0.79 0.54 22.88
C PHE A 67 0.14 0.60 24.27
N ASN A 68 0.79 0.03 25.29
CA ASN A 68 0.29 0.05 26.67
C ASN A 68 0.28 1.47 27.24
N THR A 69 1.31 2.26 26.94
CA THR A 69 1.40 3.68 27.34
C THR A 69 0.28 4.48 26.69
N LEU A 70 0.09 4.32 25.39
CA LEU A 70 -0.98 5.01 24.64
C LEU A 70 -2.38 4.63 25.15
N ARG A 71 -2.59 3.34 25.44
CA ARG A 71 -3.87 2.86 25.98
C ARG A 71 -4.18 3.49 27.33
N HIS A 72 -3.19 3.54 28.23
CA HIS A 72 -3.33 4.18 29.53
C HIS A 72 -3.58 5.70 29.42
N GLU A 73 -2.90 6.40 28.50
CA GLU A 73 -3.13 7.83 28.25
C GLU A 73 -4.56 8.10 27.73
N LEU A 74 -5.05 7.28 26.82
CA LEU A 74 -6.41 7.39 26.26
C LEU A 74 -7.50 7.08 27.30
N ASP A 75 -7.27 6.06 28.14
CA ASP A 75 -8.20 5.66 29.20
C ASP A 75 -8.22 6.68 30.35
N SER A 76 -7.13 7.41 30.57
CA SER A 76 -7.01 8.43 31.65
C SER A 76 -7.57 9.81 31.27
N HIS A 77 -7.84 10.08 29.99
CA HIS A 77 -8.39 11.35 29.50
C HIS A 77 -9.89 11.25 29.16
N ARG A 78 -10.58 10.26 29.73
CA ARG A 78 -12.00 9.96 29.50
C ARG A 78 -12.79 10.13 30.78
#